data_AF-W9YAE6-F1
#
_entry.id   AF-W9YAE6-F1
#
_cell.length_a   1.000
_cell.length_b   1.000
_cell.length_c   1.000
_cell.angle_alpha   90.00
_cell.angle_beta   90.00
_cell.angle_gamma   90.00
#
_symmetry.space_group_name_H-M   'P 1'
#
loop_
_entity.id
_entity.type
_entity.pdbx_description
1 polymer ?
#
loop_
_entity_poly.entity_id
_entity_poly.type
_entity_poly.pdbx_seq_one_letter_code
_entity_poly.pdbx_strand_id
1 'polypeptide(L)'
;MSRQTILIGLSGPSSSGKTTLARLLRTIFDLEVSTTTTATTTTTSTPTTTATATATAARPTRWKLTLFVLHEDDFYKTDQDVPIVSASSPEFGTRDLQDWDCVESLDLPLLERTLRHVRDHGTLPAEMASKEDQNAIGPSGISDSEVARVKDQVAAWFDRVVQDHVAASKNQNQNKSDPTTPDLSGRATSNIGDSHEIRICVLDGFLLYPEPPEPTLSSSPSSSAPLLAHLHDISRTVLDRRLFLPVTRDQMLSRRLARTGYVTLEGFWVDPPGYVEDIVWPNYARDHAWMFVGGDVEAGTFDQAQCRQQGVDVCPGQGTLDMRHVLDWAVARLEDAVVQKLSSS
;
A
#
# COMPACT_ATOMS: atom_id res chain seq x y z
N MET A 1 16.48 16.84 -2.69
CA MET A 1 15.53 16.13 -1.81
C MET A 1 15.70 14.65 -2.09
N SER A 2 16.13 13.88 -1.10
CA SER A 2 16.24 12.42 -1.22
C SER A 2 14.85 11.81 -1.02
N ARG A 3 14.43 10.88 -1.89
CA ARG A 3 13.13 10.23 -1.80
C ARG A 3 13.29 8.73 -1.75
N GLN A 4 12.51 8.09 -0.89
CA GLN A 4 12.37 6.65 -0.82
C GLN A 4 10.90 6.29 -0.96
N THR A 5 10.61 5.31 -1.81
CA THR A 5 9.24 4.85 -2.03
C THR A 5 9.00 3.52 -1.32
N ILE A 6 7.83 3.37 -0.72
CA ILE A 6 7.29 2.12 -0.15
C ILE A 6 5.99 1.82 -0.89
N LEU A 7 5.86 0.61 -1.44
CA LEU A 7 4.66 0.13 -2.11
C LEU A 7 3.93 -0.88 -1.21
N ILE A 8 2.71 -0.54 -0.82
CA ILE A 8 1.85 -1.38 0.01
C ILE A 8 0.68 -1.84 -0.86
N GLY A 9 0.48 -3.14 -1.01
CA GLY A 9 -0.79 -3.65 -1.52
C GLY A 9 -1.81 -3.68 -0.39
N LEU A 10 -3.03 -3.21 -0.65
CA LEU A 10 -4.20 -3.37 0.20
C LEU A 10 -5.26 -4.12 -0.61
N SER A 11 -5.40 -5.42 -0.31
CA SER A 11 -6.35 -6.29 -1.00
C SER A 11 -7.45 -6.83 -0.10
N GLY A 12 -8.42 -7.53 -0.70
CA GLY A 12 -9.63 -8.02 -0.05
C GLY A 12 -10.84 -7.94 -0.98
N PRO A 13 -11.95 -8.61 -0.65
CA PRO A 13 -13.14 -8.60 -1.49
C PRO A 13 -13.63 -7.19 -1.81
N SER A 14 -14.43 -7.08 -2.87
CA SER A 14 -15.24 -5.89 -3.10
C SER A 14 -16.05 -5.55 -1.84
N SER A 15 -16.24 -4.25 -1.55
CA SER A 15 -16.98 -3.78 -0.37
C SER A 15 -16.41 -4.16 1.02
N SER A 16 -15.16 -4.62 1.13
CA SER A 16 -14.53 -4.87 2.44
C SER A 16 -14.15 -3.59 3.21
N GLY A 17 -14.08 -2.44 2.53
CA GLY A 17 -13.74 -1.14 3.12
C GLY A 17 -12.34 -0.62 2.76
N LYS A 18 -11.65 -1.26 1.81
CA LYS A 18 -10.29 -0.89 1.37
C LYS A 18 -10.16 0.59 0.98
N THR A 19 -11.01 1.08 0.07
CA THR A 19 -10.98 2.49 -0.38
C THR A 19 -11.17 3.47 0.77
N THR A 20 -12.02 3.12 1.74
CA THR A 20 -12.22 3.94 2.94
C THR A 20 -10.95 3.97 3.80
N LEU A 21 -10.35 2.80 4.05
CA LEU A 21 -9.12 2.67 4.81
C LEU A 21 -7.95 3.42 4.13
N ALA A 22 -7.77 3.24 2.83
CA ALA A 22 -6.70 3.89 2.05
C ALA A 22 -6.80 5.43 2.13
N ARG A 23 -8.00 5.99 2.05
CA ARG A 23 -8.23 7.44 2.19
C ARG A 23 -7.99 7.95 3.60
N LEU A 24 -8.36 7.19 4.63
CA LEU A 24 -8.04 7.52 6.03
C LEU A 24 -6.52 7.54 6.25
N LEU A 25 -5.83 6.50 5.77
CA LEU A 25 -4.37 6.41 5.81
C LEU A 25 -3.71 7.58 5.07
N ARG A 26 -4.23 7.96 3.89
CA ARG A 26 -3.74 9.13 3.14
C ARG A 26 -3.79 10.42 3.95
N THR A 27 -4.88 10.64 4.69
CA THR A 27 -5.04 11.83 5.55
C THR A 27 -4.07 11.83 6.73
N ILE A 28 -3.84 10.66 7.33
CA ILE A 28 -2.99 10.46 8.51
C ILE A 28 -1.51 10.57 8.14
N PHE A 29 -1.07 9.90 7.07
CA PHE A 29 0.32 9.84 6.60
C PHE A 29 0.66 11.01 5.66
N ASP A 30 0.36 12.23 6.12
CA ASP A 30 0.80 13.48 5.50
C ASP A 30 1.40 14.37 6.59
N LEU A 31 2.70 14.16 6.81
CA LEU A 31 3.45 14.63 7.97
C LEU A 31 4.78 15.26 7.56
N GLU A 32 5.22 16.24 8.35
CA GLU A 32 6.52 16.89 8.21
C GLU A 32 7.15 17.10 9.61
N VAL A 33 8.39 16.65 9.77
CA VAL A 33 9.19 16.83 11.00
C VAL A 33 10.55 17.43 10.67
N SER A 34 11.21 18.06 11.65
CA SER A 34 12.51 18.70 11.48
C SER A 34 13.49 18.25 12.55
N THR A 35 14.70 17.89 12.16
CA THR A 35 15.78 17.54 13.09
C THR A 35 16.82 18.67 13.11
N THR A 36 17.32 19.03 14.30
CA THR A 36 18.40 20.03 14.42
C THR A 36 19.66 19.33 14.88
N THR A 37 20.72 19.38 14.08
CA THR A 37 22.01 18.80 14.45
C THR A 37 22.86 19.83 15.19
N THR A 38 22.82 19.83 16.53
CA THR A 38 23.80 20.60 17.31
C THR A 38 25.15 19.89 17.23
N ALA A 39 26.10 20.47 16.50
CA ALA A 39 27.49 20.00 16.51
C ALA A 39 28.14 20.40 17.83
N THR A 40 28.26 19.46 18.78
CA THR A 40 29.09 19.66 19.97
C THR A 40 30.53 19.38 19.59
N THR A 41 31.23 20.41 19.12
CA THR A 41 32.69 20.33 18.93
C THR A 41 33.33 20.45 20.32
N THR A 42 33.77 19.34 20.90
CA THR A 42 34.61 19.37 22.09
C THR A 42 36.01 19.82 21.69
N THR A 43 36.25 21.13 21.67
CA THR A 43 37.61 21.68 21.57
C THR A 43 38.26 21.59 22.94
N THR A 44 39.20 20.67 23.11
CA THR A 44 40.12 20.66 24.24
C THR A 44 41.05 21.86 24.11
N SER A 45 40.65 23.02 24.63
CA SER A 45 41.52 24.20 24.69
C SER A 45 42.30 24.22 26.01
N THR A 46 43.62 24.19 25.89
CA THR A 46 44.55 24.62 26.94
C THR A 46 44.25 26.09 27.31
N PRO A 47 44.39 26.49 28.58
CA PRO A 47 43.81 27.72 29.07
C PRO A 47 44.73 28.91 28.80
N THR A 48 44.78 29.41 27.58
CA THR A 48 45.18 30.81 27.34
C THR A 48 44.71 31.25 25.96
N THR A 49 43.79 32.22 25.93
CA THR A 49 43.39 33.16 24.87
C THR A 49 41.87 33.17 24.70
N THR A 50 41.29 34.37 24.86
CA THR A 50 39.87 34.68 24.70
C THR A 50 39.38 34.23 23.32
N ALA A 51 38.63 33.13 23.26
CA ALA A 51 38.00 32.64 22.04
C ALA A 51 36.57 33.19 21.94
N THR A 52 36.30 34.02 20.94
CA THR A 52 34.95 34.39 20.54
C THR A 52 34.35 33.19 19.81
N ALA A 53 33.45 32.46 20.48
CA ALA A 53 32.74 31.33 19.89
C ALA A 53 31.69 31.84 18.89
N THR A 54 31.99 31.77 17.61
CA THR A 54 30.98 31.94 16.56
C THR A 54 30.17 30.65 16.48
N ALA A 55 29.00 30.62 17.11
CA ALA A 55 28.08 29.49 17.00
C ALA A 55 27.52 29.44 15.57
N THR A 56 28.03 28.53 14.74
CA THR A 56 27.44 28.24 13.44
C THR A 56 26.04 27.66 13.69
N ALA A 57 24.99 28.43 13.40
CA ALA A 57 23.61 28.00 13.59
C ALA A 57 23.36 26.71 12.80
N ALA A 58 23.08 25.62 13.52
CA ALA A 58 22.73 24.34 12.92
C ALA A 58 21.50 24.50 12.02
N ARG A 59 21.64 24.16 10.73
CA ARG A 59 20.50 24.15 9.80
C ARG A 59 19.64 22.90 10.05
N PRO A 60 18.31 23.04 10.17
CA PRO A 60 17.44 21.88 10.36
C PRO A 60 17.34 21.05 9.08
N THR A 61 17.35 19.73 9.23
CA THR A 61 17.04 18.76 8.15
C THR A 61 15.55 18.46 8.20
N ARG A 62 14.86 18.55 7.06
CA ARG A 62 13.41 18.33 6.97
C ARG A 62 13.10 16.91 6.50
N TRP A 63 12.16 16.26 7.15
CA TRP A 63 11.69 14.92 6.78
C TRP A 63 10.18 14.94 6.54
N LYS A 64 9.77 14.37 5.41
CA LYS A 64 8.36 14.21 5.05
C LYS A 64 7.98 12.74 5.03
N LEU A 65 6.76 12.45 5.48
CA LEU A 65 6.08 11.19 5.28
C LEU A 65 4.77 11.47 4.55
N THR A 66 4.70 11.03 3.29
CA THR A 66 3.53 11.28 2.43
C THR A 66 2.95 9.96 1.94
N LEU A 67 1.64 9.93 1.71
CA LEU A 67 0.95 8.78 1.16
C LEU A 67 0.06 9.21 -0.01
N PHE A 68 0.03 8.40 -1.07
CA PHE A 68 -1.00 8.49 -2.10
C PHE A 68 -1.57 7.10 -2.40
N VAL A 69 -2.76 7.08 -3.00
CA VAL A 69 -3.48 5.86 -3.33
C VAL A 69 -3.46 5.68 -4.85
N LEU A 70 -3.21 4.45 -5.28
CA LEU A 70 -3.37 3.99 -6.65
C LEU A 70 -4.42 2.88 -6.64
N HIS A 71 -5.35 2.93 -7.58
CA HIS A 71 -6.49 2.04 -7.63
C HIS A 71 -6.30 0.98 -8.71
N GLU A 72 -6.51 -0.30 -8.40
CA GLU A 72 -6.47 -1.40 -9.38
C GLU A 72 -7.49 -1.17 -10.49
N ASP A 73 -8.63 -0.55 -10.16
CA ASP A 73 -9.69 -0.19 -11.11
C ASP A 73 -9.20 0.77 -12.23
N ASP A 74 -8.13 1.54 -12.00
CA ASP A 74 -7.53 2.39 -13.04
C ASP A 74 -6.92 1.56 -14.19
N PHE A 75 -6.72 0.26 -13.97
CA PHE A 75 -6.11 -0.71 -14.88
C PHE A 75 -7.11 -1.69 -15.52
N TYR A 76 -8.42 -1.50 -15.35
CA TYR A 76 -9.38 -2.23 -16.17
C TYR A 76 -9.19 -1.92 -17.66
N LYS A 77 -9.41 -2.95 -18.48
CA LYS A 77 -9.55 -2.81 -19.93
C LYS A 77 -10.84 -2.08 -20.27
N THR A 78 -11.01 -1.78 -21.56
CA THR A 78 -12.27 -1.18 -22.06
C THR A 78 -13.43 -2.15 -21.88
N ASP A 79 -14.66 -1.64 -21.83
CA ASP A 79 -15.86 -2.46 -21.62
C ASP A 79 -15.95 -3.58 -22.69
N GLN A 80 -15.51 -3.31 -23.92
CA GLN A 80 -15.50 -4.29 -25.02
C GLN A 80 -14.49 -5.44 -24.84
N ASP A 81 -13.43 -5.21 -24.06
CA ASP A 81 -12.36 -6.18 -23.83
C ASP A 81 -12.56 -7.00 -22.54
N VAL A 82 -13.58 -6.67 -21.75
CA VAL A 82 -13.98 -7.46 -20.58
C VAL A 82 -14.60 -8.78 -21.06
N PRO A 83 -14.14 -9.93 -20.54
CA PRO A 83 -14.64 -11.23 -20.99
C PRO A 83 -16.12 -11.40 -20.66
N ILE A 84 -16.82 -12.13 -21.51
CA ILE A 84 -18.22 -12.53 -21.28
C ILE A 84 -18.24 -13.97 -20.82
N VAL A 85 -18.91 -14.24 -19.70
CA VAL A 85 -19.11 -15.57 -19.14
C VAL A 85 -20.59 -15.90 -19.08
N SER A 86 -20.93 -17.17 -19.28
CA SER A 86 -22.31 -17.63 -19.17
C SER A 86 -22.56 -18.13 -17.74
N ALA A 87 -23.39 -17.40 -17.00
CA ALA A 87 -23.77 -17.72 -15.63
C ALA A 87 -25.20 -18.23 -15.58
N SER A 88 -25.46 -19.24 -14.75
CA SER A 88 -26.79 -19.84 -14.60
C SER A 88 -27.19 -19.89 -13.13
N SER A 89 -28.32 -19.28 -12.79
CA SER A 89 -28.89 -19.34 -11.44
C SER A 89 -30.38 -19.70 -11.47
N PRO A 90 -30.90 -20.32 -10.39
CA PRO A 90 -32.33 -20.68 -10.33
C PRO A 90 -33.27 -19.48 -10.48
N GLU A 91 -32.86 -18.31 -10.00
CA GLU A 91 -33.68 -17.10 -9.98
C GLU A 91 -33.64 -16.34 -11.32
N PHE A 92 -32.47 -16.28 -11.97
CA PHE A 92 -32.29 -15.44 -13.16
C PHE A 92 -32.07 -16.22 -14.46
N GLY A 93 -32.04 -17.56 -14.40
CA GLY A 93 -31.77 -18.41 -15.56
C GLY A 93 -30.33 -18.28 -16.06
N THR A 94 -30.10 -18.71 -17.30
CA THR A 94 -28.80 -18.60 -17.99
C THR A 94 -28.66 -17.23 -18.65
N ARG A 95 -27.54 -16.56 -18.40
CA ARG A 95 -27.27 -15.18 -18.86
C ARG A 95 -25.81 -15.05 -19.22
N ASP A 96 -25.54 -14.28 -20.26
CA ASP A 96 -24.19 -13.91 -20.64
C ASP A 96 -23.87 -12.56 -19.99
N LEU A 97 -22.84 -12.54 -19.14
CA LEU A 97 -22.48 -11.40 -18.29
C LEU A 97 -21.02 -11.03 -18.51
N GLN A 98 -20.72 -9.73 -18.55
CA GLN A 98 -19.32 -9.26 -18.52
C GLN A 98 -18.73 -9.54 -17.13
N ASP A 99 -17.60 -10.25 -17.10
CA ASP A 99 -16.90 -10.58 -15.86
C ASP A 99 -15.82 -9.53 -15.57
N TRP A 100 -16.21 -8.49 -14.83
CA TRP A 100 -15.28 -7.46 -14.36
C TRP A 100 -14.42 -7.97 -13.21
N ASP A 101 -14.89 -8.94 -12.43
CA ASP A 101 -14.25 -9.45 -11.21
C ASP A 101 -13.30 -10.63 -11.52
N CYS A 102 -12.52 -10.56 -12.59
CA CYS A 102 -11.53 -11.56 -13.00
C CYS A 102 -10.19 -10.93 -13.40
N VAL A 103 -9.13 -11.74 -13.53
CA VAL A 103 -7.80 -11.22 -13.92
C VAL A 103 -7.77 -10.78 -15.38
N GLU A 104 -8.59 -11.42 -16.24
CA GLU A 104 -8.68 -11.11 -17.66
C GLU A 104 -9.21 -9.71 -17.95
N SER A 105 -9.96 -9.09 -17.02
CA SER A 105 -10.46 -7.73 -17.18
C SER A 105 -9.37 -6.67 -16.95
N LEU A 106 -8.19 -7.04 -16.43
CA LEU A 106 -7.10 -6.12 -16.08
C LEU A 106 -5.99 -6.04 -17.15
N ASP A 107 -5.46 -4.84 -17.37
CA ASP A 107 -4.23 -4.58 -18.12
C ASP A 107 -3.00 -4.73 -17.19
N LEU A 108 -2.57 -5.98 -16.99
CA LEU A 108 -1.42 -6.30 -16.14
C LEU A 108 -0.10 -5.66 -16.61
N PRO A 109 0.22 -5.58 -17.92
CA PRO A 109 1.38 -4.82 -18.39
C PRO A 109 1.36 -3.34 -17.99
N LEU A 110 0.20 -2.68 -18.06
CA LEU A 110 0.03 -1.29 -17.61
C LEU A 110 0.18 -1.18 -16.08
N LEU A 111 -0.38 -2.12 -15.32
CA LEU A 111 -0.24 -2.17 -13.87
C LEU A 111 1.24 -2.31 -13.48
N GLU A 112 1.95 -3.29 -14.04
CA GLU A 112 3.35 -3.56 -13.72
C GLU A 112 4.24 -2.36 -14.03
N ARG A 113 4.15 -1.80 -15.24
CA ARG A 113 5.01 -0.66 -15.63
C ARG A 113 4.75 0.55 -14.73
N THR A 114 3.50 0.77 -14.32
CA THR A 114 3.12 1.88 -13.45
C THR A 114 3.66 1.68 -12.04
N LEU A 115 3.53 0.49 -11.46
CA LEU A 115 4.07 0.19 -10.13
C LEU A 115 5.61 0.28 -10.10
N ARG A 116 6.29 -0.21 -11.15
CA ARG A 116 7.74 -0.05 -11.28
C ARG A 116 8.13 1.43 -11.39
N HIS A 117 7.40 2.22 -12.18
CA HIS A 117 7.64 3.66 -12.25
C HIS A 117 7.45 4.35 -10.89
N VAL A 118 6.38 4.01 -10.15
CA VAL A 118 6.14 4.52 -8.79
C VAL A 118 7.28 4.14 -7.85
N ARG A 119 7.76 2.89 -7.88
CA ARG A 119 8.88 2.46 -7.06
C ARG A 119 10.14 3.29 -7.31
N ASP A 120 10.44 3.54 -8.58
CA ASP A 120 11.68 4.19 -9.00
C ASP A 120 11.64 5.72 -8.84
N HIS A 121 10.46 6.34 -8.99
CA HIS A 121 10.32 7.82 -9.05
C HIS A 121 9.51 8.41 -7.88
N GLY A 122 8.69 7.59 -7.22
CA GLY A 122 7.74 8.01 -6.19
C GLY A 122 6.56 8.84 -6.73
N THR A 123 6.28 8.77 -8.03
CA THR A 123 5.19 9.51 -8.68
C THR A 123 4.46 8.60 -9.65
N LEU A 124 3.25 8.98 -10.05
CA LEU A 124 2.59 8.34 -11.18
C LEU A 124 3.21 8.82 -12.51
N PRO A 125 3.18 7.99 -13.57
CA PRO A 125 3.45 8.43 -14.92
C PRO A 125 2.53 9.60 -15.31
N ALA A 126 3.01 10.55 -16.12
CA ALA A 126 2.31 11.79 -16.42
C ALA A 126 0.98 11.57 -17.18
N GLU A 127 0.89 10.47 -17.90
CA GLU A 127 -0.27 10.02 -18.66
C GLU A 127 -1.36 9.35 -17.81
N MET A 128 -1.10 9.07 -16.52
CA MET A 128 -2.07 8.44 -15.64
C MET A 128 -2.99 9.48 -14.99
N ALA A 129 -4.30 9.29 -15.14
CA ALA A 129 -5.33 10.00 -14.40
C ALA A 129 -6.15 8.99 -13.60
N SER A 130 -6.28 9.20 -12.29
CA SER A 130 -7.07 8.30 -11.44
C SER A 130 -8.57 8.51 -11.64
N LYS A 131 -9.31 7.41 -11.74
CA LYS A 131 -10.74 7.34 -12.03
C LYS A 131 -11.55 7.04 -10.76
N GLU A 132 -11.02 6.21 -9.86
CA GLU A 132 -11.76 5.80 -8.65
C GLU A 132 -12.02 6.96 -7.67
N ASP A 133 -11.20 8.02 -7.68
CA ASP A 133 -11.45 9.25 -6.90
C ASP A 133 -12.81 9.91 -7.25
N GLN A 134 -13.47 9.51 -8.34
CA GLN A 134 -14.79 9.98 -8.77
C GLN A 134 -15.96 9.19 -8.15
N ASN A 135 -15.72 8.00 -7.59
CA ASN A 135 -16.77 7.17 -6.99
C ASN A 135 -17.21 7.72 -5.63
N ALA A 136 -18.52 7.70 -5.36
CA ALA A 136 -19.06 8.10 -4.06
C ALA A 136 -18.72 7.05 -3.00
N ILE A 137 -18.09 7.49 -1.91
CA ILE A 137 -17.79 6.64 -0.75
C ILE A 137 -18.71 7.06 0.39
N GLY A 138 -19.35 6.07 1.02
CA GLY A 138 -20.19 6.29 2.20
C GLY A 138 -19.38 6.79 3.42
N PRO A 139 -20.06 7.12 4.54
CA PRO A 139 -19.38 7.56 5.75
C PRO A 139 -18.38 6.50 6.23
N SER A 140 -17.19 6.92 6.64
CA SER A 140 -16.11 6.03 7.09
C SER A 140 -16.41 5.32 8.42
N GLY A 141 -17.41 5.81 9.17
CA GLY A 141 -17.71 5.35 10.53
C GLY A 141 -16.71 5.85 11.58
N ILE A 142 -15.74 6.70 11.21
CA ILE A 142 -14.77 7.32 12.10
C ILE A 142 -14.96 8.84 12.07
N SER A 143 -14.98 9.48 13.23
CA SER A 143 -15.09 10.94 13.32
C SER A 143 -13.79 11.66 12.91
N ASP A 144 -13.90 12.89 12.40
CA ASP A 144 -12.73 13.72 12.07
C ASP A 144 -11.81 13.94 13.28
N SER A 145 -12.37 14.06 14.48
CA SER A 145 -11.60 14.17 15.73
C SER A 145 -10.78 12.92 16.04
N GLU A 146 -11.30 11.74 15.71
CA GLU A 146 -10.54 10.49 15.88
C GLU A 146 -9.45 10.35 14.85
N VAL A 147 -9.70 10.75 13.59
CA VAL A 147 -8.68 10.80 12.53
C VAL A 147 -7.55 11.75 12.93
N ALA A 148 -7.88 12.95 13.43
CA ALA A 148 -6.90 13.90 13.95
C ALA A 148 -6.08 13.30 15.10
N ARG A 149 -6.74 12.64 16.06
CA ARG A 149 -6.05 11.97 17.18
C ARG A 149 -5.06 10.90 16.69
N VAL A 150 -5.42 10.10 15.69
CA VAL A 150 -4.50 9.10 15.11
C VAL A 150 -3.36 9.79 14.38
N LYS A 151 -3.65 10.86 13.61
CA LYS A 151 -2.62 11.65 12.93
C LYS A 151 -1.58 12.21 13.91
N ASP A 152 -2.00 12.74 15.05
CA ASP A 152 -1.08 13.24 16.08
C ASP A 152 -0.21 12.13 16.68
N GLN A 153 -0.76 10.93 16.84
CA GLN A 153 -0.02 9.76 17.32
C GLN A 153 1.06 9.32 16.34
N VAL A 154 0.71 9.24 15.05
CA VAL A 154 1.66 8.91 13.98
C VAL A 154 2.71 10.02 13.81
N ALA A 155 2.33 11.30 13.95
CA ALA A 155 3.27 12.42 13.91
C ALA A 155 4.33 12.31 15.02
N ALA A 156 3.90 12.05 16.26
CA ALA A 156 4.80 11.88 17.39
C ALA A 156 5.68 10.63 17.25
N TRP A 157 5.15 9.54 16.68
CA TRP A 157 5.93 8.35 16.36
C TRP A 157 6.98 8.63 15.28
N PHE A 158 6.60 9.29 14.18
CA PHE A 158 7.48 9.57 13.06
C PHE A 158 8.63 10.48 13.47
N ASP A 159 8.38 11.51 14.29
CA ASP A 159 9.44 12.35 14.85
C ASP A 159 10.47 11.49 15.61
N ARG A 160 10.03 10.64 16.55
CA ARG A 160 10.94 9.76 17.31
C ARG A 160 11.78 8.87 16.39
N VAL A 161 11.16 8.18 15.44
CA VAL A 161 11.86 7.28 14.51
C VAL A 161 12.89 8.03 13.66
N VAL A 162 12.57 9.24 13.21
CA VAL A 162 13.50 10.08 12.44
C VAL A 162 14.66 10.56 13.31
N GLN A 163 14.41 11.01 14.56
CA GLN A 163 15.49 11.39 15.48
C GLN A 163 16.44 10.21 15.74
N ASP A 164 15.90 9.01 15.99
CA ASP A 164 16.67 7.80 16.25
C ASP A 164 17.52 7.39 15.03
N HIS A 165 16.94 7.43 13.82
CA HIS A 165 17.65 7.16 12.58
C HIS A 165 18.82 8.14 12.37
N VAL A 166 18.58 9.44 12.54
CA VAL A 166 19.61 10.48 12.40
C VAL A 166 20.71 10.33 13.46
N ALA A 167 20.36 9.95 14.70
CA ALA A 167 21.33 9.69 15.75
C ALA A 167 22.19 8.45 15.44
N ALA A 168 21.60 7.37 14.93
CA ALA A 168 22.31 6.15 14.56
C ALA A 168 23.31 6.37 13.41
N SER A 169 22.94 7.14 12.39
CA SER A 169 23.84 7.47 11.25
C SER A 169 25.09 8.26 11.69
N LYS A 170 24.99 9.09 12.74
CA LYS A 170 26.14 9.83 13.29
C LYS A 170 27.17 8.91 13.95
N ASN A 171 26.71 7.95 14.74
CA ASN A 171 27.59 7.00 15.43
C ASN A 171 28.37 6.13 14.45
N GLN A 172 27.76 5.74 13.32
CA GLN A 172 28.47 4.99 12.27
C GLN A 172 29.58 5.81 11.59
N ASN A 173 29.34 7.09 11.33
CA ASN A 173 30.34 7.96 10.69
C ASN A 173 31.52 8.30 11.62
N GLN A 174 31.30 8.43 12.94
CA GLN A 174 32.40 8.64 13.90
C GLN A 174 33.32 7.42 14.05
N ASN A 175 32.78 6.20 13.94
CA ASN A 175 33.59 4.97 14.02
C ASN A 175 34.40 4.67 12.75
N LYS A 176 34.19 5.41 11.65
CA LYS A 176 34.84 5.18 10.35
C LYS A 176 35.99 6.13 10.04
N SER A 177 36.29 7.09 10.93
CA SER A 177 37.43 8.00 10.77
C SER A 177 38.72 7.31 11.22
N ASP A 178 39.45 6.75 10.26
CA ASP A 178 40.85 6.35 10.41
C ASP A 178 41.73 7.63 10.47
N PRO A 179 42.63 7.83 11.46
CA PRO A 179 43.29 9.12 11.69
C PRO A 179 44.36 9.51 10.65
N THR A 180 44.57 8.75 9.59
CA THR A 180 45.84 8.76 8.84
C THR A 180 45.85 9.40 7.45
N THR A 181 44.75 9.99 6.98
CA THR A 181 44.75 10.67 5.66
C THR A 181 43.99 12.00 5.67
N PRO A 182 44.67 13.15 5.40
CA PRO A 182 43.98 14.42 5.22
C PRO A 182 43.24 14.41 3.87
N ASP A 183 41.91 14.45 3.93
CA ASP A 183 41.05 14.54 2.75
C ASP A 183 41.10 15.96 2.15
N LEU A 184 41.76 16.08 1.00
CA LEU A 184 41.86 17.30 0.19
C LEU A 184 40.72 17.42 -0.86
N SER A 185 39.70 16.57 -0.81
CA SER A 185 38.56 16.68 -1.73
C SER A 185 37.46 17.59 -1.17
N GLY A 186 37.73 18.90 -1.21
CA GLY A 186 36.73 19.94 -1.05
C GLY A 186 35.71 19.91 -2.18
N ARG A 187 34.83 18.90 -2.20
CA ARG A 187 33.66 18.88 -3.09
C ARG A 187 32.61 19.76 -2.44
N ALA A 188 32.46 20.97 -2.97
CA ALA A 188 31.40 21.90 -2.61
C ALA A 188 30.04 21.19 -2.69
N THR A 189 29.51 20.78 -1.55
CA THR A 189 28.15 20.25 -1.45
C THR A 189 27.19 21.42 -1.58
N SER A 190 26.30 21.30 -2.55
CA SER A 190 25.30 22.29 -2.93
C SER A 190 24.50 22.81 -1.73
N ASN A 191 24.32 24.13 -1.67
CA ASN A 191 23.66 24.95 -0.65
C ASN A 191 22.14 24.72 -0.41
N ILE A 192 21.60 23.53 -0.68
CA ILE A 192 20.17 23.22 -0.48
C ILE A 192 20.05 22.45 0.83
N GLY A 193 19.25 22.94 1.79
CA GLY A 193 19.02 22.22 3.05
C GLY A 193 18.57 20.78 2.78
N ASP A 194 19.18 19.83 3.50
CA ASP A 194 18.88 18.41 3.33
C ASP A 194 17.39 18.17 3.64
N SER A 195 16.68 17.65 2.65
CA SER A 195 15.26 17.34 2.72
C SER A 195 15.07 15.90 2.27
N HIS A 196 14.40 15.11 3.10
CA HIS A 196 14.13 13.70 2.89
C HIS A 196 12.62 13.47 2.82
N GLU A 197 12.20 12.54 1.96
CA GLU A 197 10.81 12.09 1.89
C GLU A 197 10.76 10.57 1.85
N ILE A 198 9.96 10.01 2.74
CA ILE A 198 9.45 8.66 2.62
C ILE A 198 8.06 8.79 2.03
N ARG A 199 7.85 8.18 0.88
CA ARG A 199 6.58 8.20 0.17
C ARG A 199 5.98 6.81 0.12
N ILE A 200 4.76 6.69 0.61
CA ILE A 200 3.98 5.45 0.57
C ILE A 200 3.02 5.54 -0.62
N CYS A 201 3.00 4.49 -1.44
CA CYS A 201 1.93 4.22 -2.40
C CYS A 201 1.10 3.05 -1.87
N VAL A 202 -0.20 3.26 -1.66
CA VAL A 202 -1.13 2.17 -1.38
C VAL A 202 -1.81 1.77 -2.69
N LEU A 203 -1.58 0.55 -3.16
CA LEU A 203 -2.33 -0.07 -4.24
C LEU A 203 -3.59 -0.73 -3.65
N ASP A 204 -4.75 -0.13 -3.91
CA ASP A 204 -6.06 -0.66 -3.51
C ASP A 204 -6.63 -1.54 -4.63
N GLY A 205 -6.90 -2.82 -4.35
CA GLY A 205 -7.39 -3.75 -5.38
C GLY A 205 -8.04 -5.01 -4.81
N PHE A 206 -8.92 -5.65 -5.58
CA PHE A 206 -9.68 -6.81 -5.09
C PHE A 206 -8.98 -8.16 -5.32
N LEU A 207 -8.07 -8.25 -6.30
CA LEU A 207 -7.50 -9.52 -6.77
C LEU A 207 -5.97 -9.61 -6.60
N LEU A 208 -5.36 -8.70 -5.82
CA LEU A 208 -3.92 -8.50 -5.85
C LEU A 208 -3.06 -9.73 -5.47
N TYR A 209 -3.62 -10.72 -4.76
CA TYR A 209 -2.88 -11.88 -4.24
C TYR A 209 -3.45 -13.22 -4.75
N PRO A 210 -3.29 -13.53 -6.04
CA PRO A 210 -3.72 -14.82 -6.58
C PRO A 210 -2.89 -15.96 -5.98
N GLU A 211 -3.40 -17.19 -6.15
CA GLU A 211 -2.73 -18.40 -5.68
C GLU A 211 -1.28 -18.49 -6.21
N PRO A 212 -0.30 -18.88 -5.37
CA PRO A 212 1.06 -19.10 -5.82
C PRO A 212 1.11 -20.14 -6.96
N PRO A 213 1.81 -19.86 -8.07
CA PRO A 213 1.90 -20.80 -9.18
C PRO A 213 2.64 -22.07 -8.74
N GLU A 214 1.96 -23.22 -8.81
CA GLU A 214 2.53 -24.51 -8.45
C GLU A 214 3.60 -24.98 -9.47
N PRO A 215 4.74 -25.54 -9.03
CA PRO A 215 5.86 -25.87 -9.93
C PRO A 215 5.58 -26.98 -10.95
N THR A 216 4.53 -27.80 -10.78
CA THR A 216 4.02 -28.79 -11.76
C THR A 216 3.04 -29.75 -11.07
N LEU A 217 1.83 -29.92 -11.61
CA LEU A 217 1.12 -31.20 -11.76
C LEU A 217 -0.26 -31.00 -12.44
N SER A 218 -0.36 -31.50 -13.68
CA SER A 218 -1.52 -32.24 -14.20
C SER A 218 -2.94 -31.62 -14.12
N SER A 219 -3.12 -30.39 -14.57
CA SER A 219 -4.39 -29.97 -15.18
C SER A 219 -4.11 -29.09 -16.38
N SER A 220 -4.92 -29.19 -17.43
CA SER A 220 -4.86 -28.22 -18.53
C SER A 220 -4.93 -26.82 -17.93
N PRO A 221 -3.90 -25.96 -18.12
CA PRO A 221 -3.93 -24.64 -17.54
C PRO A 221 -5.17 -23.92 -18.04
N SER A 222 -5.93 -23.32 -17.13
CA SER A 222 -6.99 -22.39 -17.50
C SER A 222 -6.39 -21.27 -18.36
N SER A 223 -7.21 -20.65 -19.21
CA SER A 223 -6.80 -19.46 -19.96
C SER A 223 -6.27 -18.34 -19.05
N SER A 224 -6.73 -18.29 -17.79
CA SER A 224 -6.32 -17.34 -16.76
C SER A 224 -4.94 -17.61 -16.15
N ALA A 225 -4.43 -18.84 -16.21
CA ALA A 225 -3.25 -19.24 -15.44
C ALA A 225 -1.99 -18.39 -15.72
N PRO A 226 -1.64 -18.02 -16.97
CA PRO A 226 -0.51 -17.14 -17.23
C PRO A 226 -0.69 -15.73 -16.64
N LEU A 227 -1.93 -15.21 -16.64
CA LEU A 227 -2.25 -13.89 -16.10
C LEU A 227 -2.20 -13.89 -14.57
N LEU A 228 -2.73 -14.93 -13.92
CA LEU A 228 -2.61 -15.11 -12.47
C LEU A 228 -1.15 -15.24 -12.03
N ALA A 229 -0.33 -15.98 -12.78
CA ALA A 229 1.10 -16.07 -12.53
C ALA A 229 1.82 -14.72 -12.69
N HIS A 230 1.44 -13.92 -13.70
CA HIS A 230 1.96 -12.56 -13.88
C HIS A 230 1.56 -11.63 -12.73
N LEU A 231 0.29 -11.64 -12.32
CA LEU A 231 -0.20 -10.86 -11.18
C LEU A 231 0.47 -11.29 -9.86
N HIS A 232 0.66 -12.60 -9.65
CA HIS A 232 1.43 -13.12 -8.53
C HIS A 232 2.85 -12.53 -8.55
N ASP A 233 3.58 -12.58 -9.68
CA ASP A 233 4.93 -12.03 -9.79
C ASP A 233 4.98 -10.51 -9.49
N ILE A 234 4.05 -9.73 -10.02
CA ILE A 234 3.92 -8.29 -9.70
C ILE A 234 3.77 -8.12 -8.19
N SER A 235 2.83 -8.83 -7.58
CA SER A 235 2.55 -8.72 -6.14
C SER A 235 3.77 -9.08 -5.28
N ARG A 236 4.55 -10.09 -5.68
CA ARG A 236 5.70 -10.60 -4.92
C ARG A 236 6.95 -9.77 -5.09
N THR A 237 7.18 -9.21 -6.26
CA THR A 237 8.46 -8.59 -6.62
C THR A 237 8.43 -7.07 -6.58
N VAL A 238 7.24 -6.46 -6.59
CA VAL A 238 7.08 -5.01 -6.64
C VAL A 238 6.58 -4.43 -5.31
N LEU A 239 5.72 -5.14 -4.57
CA LEU A 239 5.17 -4.65 -3.31
C LEU A 239 6.09 -4.97 -2.12
N ASP A 240 6.34 -3.97 -1.27
CA ASP A 240 7.13 -4.12 -0.04
C ASP A 240 6.32 -4.81 1.07
N ARG A 241 5.00 -4.57 1.12
CA ARG A 241 4.07 -5.21 2.07
C ARG A 241 2.73 -5.50 1.41
N ARG A 242 2.06 -6.56 1.86
CA ARG A 242 0.78 -7.03 1.33
C ARG A 242 -0.21 -7.21 2.46
N LEU A 243 -1.22 -6.34 2.48
CA LEU A 243 -2.25 -6.28 3.50
C LEU A 243 -3.54 -6.81 2.92
N PHE A 244 -4.23 -7.67 3.65
CA PHE A 244 -5.52 -8.22 3.23
C PHE A 244 -6.60 -7.86 4.24
N LEU A 245 -7.70 -7.28 3.75
CA LEU A 245 -8.85 -6.87 4.54
C LEU A 245 -10.02 -7.82 4.29
N PRO A 246 -10.31 -8.77 5.20
CA PRO A 246 -11.42 -9.69 5.05
C PRO A 246 -12.77 -8.98 5.18
N VAL A 247 -13.80 -9.62 4.64
CA VAL A 247 -15.21 -9.27 4.87
C VAL A 247 -16.02 -10.56 4.80
N THR A 248 -17.11 -10.62 5.56
CA THR A 248 -18.04 -11.76 5.47
C THR A 248 -18.85 -11.69 4.18
N ARG A 249 -19.33 -12.84 3.69
CA ARG A 249 -20.19 -12.92 2.50
C ARG A 249 -21.40 -11.99 2.61
N ASP A 250 -22.11 -12.03 3.73
CA ASP A 250 -23.32 -11.24 3.96
C ASP A 250 -23.03 -9.73 3.94
N GLN A 251 -21.93 -9.30 4.56
CA GLN A 251 -21.51 -7.90 4.51
C GLN A 251 -21.12 -7.48 3.10
N MET A 252 -20.37 -8.32 2.37
CA MET A 252 -19.98 -8.06 0.99
C MET A 252 -21.23 -7.88 0.12
N LEU A 253 -22.15 -8.84 0.19
CA LEU A 253 -23.37 -8.85 -0.59
C LEU A 253 -24.25 -7.63 -0.27
N SER A 254 -24.54 -7.41 1.01
CA SER A 254 -25.36 -6.27 1.45
C SER A 254 -24.79 -4.93 1.00
N ARG A 255 -23.47 -4.74 1.13
CA ARG A 255 -22.81 -3.49 0.75
C ARG A 255 -22.70 -3.34 -0.77
N ARG A 256 -22.45 -4.42 -1.52
CA ARG A 256 -22.31 -4.36 -2.97
C ARG A 256 -23.66 -4.10 -3.65
N LEU A 257 -24.73 -4.77 -3.20
CA LEU A 257 -26.08 -4.52 -3.68
C LEU A 257 -26.59 -3.09 -3.38
N ALA A 258 -26.05 -2.44 -2.35
CA ALA A 258 -26.38 -1.05 -2.01
C ALA A 258 -25.61 -0.01 -2.85
N ARG A 259 -24.67 -0.41 -3.70
CA ARG A 259 -23.93 0.51 -4.58
C ARG A 259 -24.82 0.98 -5.73
N THR A 260 -24.67 2.25 -6.11
CA THR A 260 -25.42 2.84 -7.23
C THR A 260 -24.80 2.54 -8.59
N GLY A 261 -23.56 2.01 -8.62
CA GLY A 261 -22.79 1.69 -9.82
C GLY A 261 -21.34 2.16 -9.73
N TYR A 262 -20.62 2.04 -10.85
CA TYR A 262 -19.17 2.24 -10.97
C TYR A 262 -18.85 3.06 -12.21
N VAL A 263 -17.90 3.98 -12.12
CA VAL A 263 -17.37 4.69 -13.29
C VAL A 263 -16.42 3.76 -14.07
N THR A 264 -16.64 3.60 -15.37
CA THR A 264 -15.76 2.84 -16.27
C THR A 264 -14.98 3.76 -17.22
N LEU A 265 -14.11 3.18 -18.06
CA LEU A 265 -13.42 3.94 -19.11
C LEU A 265 -14.38 4.57 -20.12
N GLU A 266 -15.51 3.91 -20.41
CA GLU A 266 -16.44 4.28 -21.48
C GLU A 266 -17.79 4.79 -20.95
N GLY A 267 -18.03 4.74 -19.65
CA GLY A 267 -19.27 5.25 -19.06
C GLY A 267 -19.49 4.87 -17.61
N PHE A 268 -20.61 4.22 -17.33
CA PHE A 268 -21.07 3.88 -15.99
C PHE A 268 -21.68 2.47 -15.98
N TRP A 269 -21.17 1.63 -15.09
CA TRP A 269 -21.60 0.24 -14.93
C TRP A 269 -22.49 0.08 -13.70
N VAL A 270 -23.54 -0.74 -13.82
CA VAL A 270 -24.40 -1.15 -12.70
C VAL A 270 -24.47 -2.66 -12.72
N ASP A 271 -24.18 -3.29 -11.58
CA ASP A 271 -24.28 -4.74 -11.42
C ASP A 271 -25.70 -5.19 -11.83
N PRO A 272 -25.86 -6.07 -12.84
CA PRO A 272 -27.17 -6.60 -13.19
C PRO A 272 -27.73 -7.48 -12.06
N PRO A 273 -29.04 -7.77 -12.04
CA PRO A 273 -29.65 -8.60 -10.98
C PRO A 273 -28.89 -9.92 -10.77
N GLY A 274 -28.59 -10.32 -9.53
CA GLY A 274 -27.86 -11.56 -9.23
C GLY A 274 -26.37 -11.60 -9.63
N TYR A 275 -25.79 -10.51 -10.14
CA TYR A 275 -24.39 -10.47 -10.55
C TYR A 275 -23.42 -10.76 -9.40
N VAL A 276 -23.75 -10.31 -8.19
CA VAL A 276 -22.87 -10.47 -7.03
C VAL A 276 -22.75 -11.94 -6.64
N GLU A 277 -23.87 -12.66 -6.66
CA GLU A 277 -23.95 -14.07 -6.33
C GLU A 277 -23.45 -14.97 -7.45
N ASP A 278 -23.68 -14.57 -8.71
CA ASP A 278 -23.39 -15.40 -9.88
C ASP A 278 -21.96 -15.20 -10.43
N ILE A 279 -21.34 -14.04 -10.19
CA ILE A 279 -20.01 -13.67 -10.75
C ILE A 279 -19.03 -13.30 -9.63
N VAL A 280 -19.34 -12.24 -8.88
CA VAL A 280 -18.41 -11.59 -7.95
C VAL A 280 -17.89 -12.54 -6.88
N TRP A 281 -18.83 -13.14 -6.13
CA TRP A 281 -18.46 -14.00 -5.01
C TRP A 281 -17.83 -15.32 -5.47
N PRO A 282 -18.36 -16.01 -6.51
CA PRO A 282 -17.69 -17.18 -7.08
C PRO A 282 -16.25 -16.90 -7.52
N ASN A 283 -15.99 -15.77 -8.19
CA ASN A 283 -14.63 -15.42 -8.59
C ASN A 283 -13.72 -15.10 -7.41
N TYR A 284 -14.23 -14.32 -6.43
CA TYR A 284 -13.50 -14.09 -5.19
C TYR A 284 -13.11 -15.42 -4.53
N ALA A 285 -14.08 -16.33 -4.39
CA ALA A 285 -13.86 -17.62 -3.77
C ALA A 285 -12.85 -18.47 -4.55
N ARG A 286 -12.96 -18.52 -5.88
CA ARG A 286 -12.01 -19.22 -6.76
C ARG A 286 -10.59 -18.74 -6.56
N ASP A 287 -10.36 -17.43 -6.62
CA ASP A 287 -9.01 -16.87 -6.70
C ASP A 287 -8.35 -16.69 -5.32
N HIS A 288 -9.13 -16.77 -4.23
CA HIS A 288 -8.65 -16.62 -2.86
C HIS A 288 -8.84 -17.87 -1.98
N ALA A 289 -9.40 -18.98 -2.49
CA ALA A 289 -9.58 -20.21 -1.71
C ALA A 289 -8.29 -20.67 -1.03
N TRP A 290 -7.15 -20.51 -1.70
CA TRP A 290 -5.83 -20.84 -1.16
C TRP A 290 -5.49 -20.10 0.15
N MET A 291 -6.18 -19.02 0.50
CA MET A 291 -5.96 -18.28 1.75
C MET A 291 -6.74 -18.85 2.94
N PHE A 292 -7.68 -19.78 2.70
CA PHE A 292 -8.61 -20.30 3.70
C PHE A 292 -8.28 -21.73 4.10
N VAL A 293 -8.56 -22.06 5.36
CA VAL A 293 -8.38 -23.42 5.87
C VAL A 293 -9.19 -24.40 5.03
N GLY A 294 -8.51 -25.31 4.35
CA GLY A 294 -9.14 -26.31 3.48
C GLY A 294 -9.80 -25.74 2.21
N GLY A 295 -9.50 -24.49 1.83
CA GLY A 295 -10.14 -23.84 0.69
C GLY A 295 -11.56 -23.33 0.95
N ASP A 296 -12.04 -23.37 2.20
CA ASP A 296 -13.41 -23.02 2.55
C ASP A 296 -13.55 -21.52 2.84
N VAL A 297 -13.85 -20.77 1.78
CA VAL A 297 -14.07 -19.32 1.81
C VAL A 297 -15.33 -18.96 2.61
N GLU A 298 -16.36 -19.82 2.58
CA GLU A 298 -17.63 -19.61 3.27
C GLU A 298 -17.47 -19.68 4.79
N ALA A 299 -16.61 -20.57 5.28
CA ALA A 299 -16.27 -20.65 6.70
C ALA A 299 -15.49 -19.41 7.20
N GLY A 300 -14.96 -18.57 6.30
CA GLY A 300 -14.30 -17.30 6.63
C GLY A 300 -12.99 -17.41 7.42
N THR A 301 -12.50 -18.64 7.64
CA THR A 301 -11.34 -18.91 8.48
C THR A 301 -10.07 -19.00 7.63
N PHE A 302 -9.22 -17.98 7.74
CA PHE A 302 -7.95 -17.90 7.02
C PHE A 302 -6.91 -18.88 7.57
N ASP A 303 -6.16 -19.52 6.67
CA ASP A 303 -4.91 -20.21 7.02
C ASP A 303 -3.81 -19.15 7.21
N GLN A 304 -3.68 -18.69 8.45
CA GLN A 304 -2.70 -17.65 8.78
C GLN A 304 -1.26 -18.07 8.50
N ALA A 305 -0.93 -19.36 8.61
CA ALA A 305 0.43 -19.83 8.37
C ALA A 305 0.76 -19.74 6.88
N GLN A 306 -0.15 -20.19 6.02
CA GLN A 306 -0.03 -20.13 4.58
C GLN A 306 0.02 -18.68 4.07
N CYS A 307 -0.89 -17.81 4.52
CA CYS A 307 -0.86 -16.39 4.17
C CYS A 307 0.47 -15.74 4.57
N ARG A 308 0.96 -16.00 5.79
CA ARG A 308 2.25 -15.46 6.26
C ARG A 308 3.44 -16.01 5.49
N GLN A 309 3.43 -17.28 5.10
CA GLN A 309 4.47 -17.87 4.25
C GLN A 309 4.53 -17.17 2.89
N GLN A 310 3.38 -16.78 2.35
CA GLN A 310 3.32 -15.95 1.17
C GLN A 310 3.60 -14.48 1.46
N GLY A 311 3.70 -14.06 2.72
CA GLY A 311 3.99 -12.69 3.15
C GLY A 311 2.80 -11.73 3.02
N VAL A 312 1.58 -12.28 3.19
CA VAL A 312 0.32 -11.55 3.26
C VAL A 312 -0.10 -11.41 4.72
N ASP A 313 -0.29 -10.17 5.17
CA ASP A 313 -0.87 -9.87 6.48
C ASP A 313 -2.38 -9.79 6.39
N VAL A 314 -3.07 -10.75 6.99
CA VAL A 314 -4.53 -10.72 7.07
C VAL A 314 -4.97 -9.90 8.28
N CYS A 315 -5.85 -8.92 8.06
CA CYS A 315 -6.46 -8.14 9.13
C CYS A 315 -7.22 -9.08 10.08
N PRO A 316 -7.01 -8.98 11.42
CA PRO A 316 -7.62 -9.90 12.37
C PRO A 316 -9.15 -9.76 12.45
N GLY A 317 -9.78 -10.69 13.17
CA GLY A 317 -11.23 -10.65 13.42
C GLY A 317 -12.10 -11.06 12.23
N GLN A 318 -11.51 -11.65 11.17
CA GLN A 318 -12.25 -12.28 10.07
C GLN A 318 -13.30 -11.33 9.41
N GLY A 319 -12.98 -10.04 9.32
CA GLY A 319 -13.86 -9.03 8.69
C GLY A 319 -14.97 -8.49 9.59
N THR A 320 -14.99 -8.87 10.87
CA THR A 320 -15.98 -8.38 11.85
C THR A 320 -15.53 -7.12 12.59
N LEU A 321 -14.27 -6.72 12.48
CA LEU A 321 -13.75 -5.51 13.10
C LEU A 321 -14.41 -4.27 12.48
N ASP A 322 -14.66 -3.26 13.33
CA ASP A 322 -15.06 -1.94 12.86
C ASP A 322 -13.88 -1.22 12.16
N MET A 323 -14.20 -0.15 11.43
CA MET A 323 -13.19 0.61 10.68
C MET A 323 -12.11 1.21 11.59
N ARG A 324 -12.42 1.48 12.86
CA ARG A 324 -11.45 2.04 13.82
C ARG A 324 -10.35 1.03 14.14
N HIS A 325 -10.72 -0.21 14.47
CA HIS A 325 -9.76 -1.27 14.75
C HIS A 325 -8.98 -1.68 13.49
N VAL A 326 -9.65 -1.68 12.32
CA VAL A 326 -8.98 -1.90 11.03
C VAL A 326 -7.94 -0.81 10.75
N LEU A 327 -8.27 0.46 11.02
CA LEU A 327 -7.34 1.58 10.88
C LEU A 327 -6.13 1.43 11.80
N ASP A 328 -6.34 1.11 13.08
CA ASP A 328 -5.25 0.91 14.04
C ASP A 328 -4.31 -0.23 13.59
N TRP A 329 -4.86 -1.32 13.06
CA TRP A 329 -4.06 -2.41 12.50
C TRP A 329 -3.23 -1.97 11.28
N ALA A 330 -3.85 -1.22 10.35
CA ALA A 330 -3.17 -0.79 9.12
C ALA A 330 -2.08 0.24 9.41
N VAL A 331 -2.32 1.19 10.32
CA VAL A 331 -1.33 2.16 10.80
C VAL A 331 -0.09 1.43 11.29
N ALA A 332 -0.26 0.43 12.15
CA ALA A 332 0.87 -0.35 12.67
C ALA A 332 1.66 -1.06 11.56
N ARG A 333 1.00 -1.58 10.51
CA ARG A 333 1.69 -2.22 9.37
C ARG A 333 2.45 -1.22 8.50
N LEU A 334 1.94 -0.01 8.33
CA LEU A 334 2.64 1.06 7.61
C LEU A 334 3.84 1.57 8.42
N GLU A 335 3.69 1.71 9.74
CA GLU A 335 4.79 2.04 10.65
C GLU A 335 5.94 1.02 10.55
N ASP A 336 5.62 -0.28 10.58
CA ASP A 336 6.59 -1.36 10.39
C ASP A 336 7.34 -1.22 9.05
N ALA A 337 6.63 -0.93 7.96
CA ALA A 337 7.22 -0.77 6.63
C ALA A 337 8.17 0.46 6.55
N VAL A 338 7.81 1.56 7.19
CA VAL A 338 8.64 2.78 7.27
C VAL A 338 9.92 2.51 8.06
N VAL A 339 9.83 1.85 9.22
CA VAL A 339 11.00 1.48 10.03
C VAL A 339 11.94 0.55 9.26
N GLN A 340 11.38 -0.44 8.55
CA GLN A 340 12.16 -1.33 7.71
C GLN A 340 12.89 -0.56 6.59
N LYS A 341 12.20 0.39 5.94
CA LYS A 341 12.79 1.21 4.88
C LYS A 341 13.97 2.04 5.40
N LEU A 342 13.78 2.74 6.51
CA LEU A 342 14.82 3.53 7.16
C LEU A 342 16.02 2.69 7.63
N SER A 343 15.79 1.46 8.05
CA SER A 343 16.85 0.55 8.50
C SER A 343 17.67 -0.03 7.35
N SER A 344 17.09 -0.10 6.15
CA SER A 344 17.73 -0.62 4.93
C SER A 344 18.51 0.42 4.12
N SER A 345 18.47 1.68 4.55
CA SER A 345 18.99 2.86 3.84
C SER A 345 20.32 3.32 4.39
#